data_AF-A0A0L6J148-F1
#
_entry.id   AF-A0A0L6J148-F1
#
_cell.length_a   1.000
_cell.length_b   1.000
_cell.length_c   1.000
_cell.angle_alpha   90.00
_cell.angle_beta   90.00
_cell.angle_gamma   90.00
#
_symmetry.space_group_name_H-M   'P 1'
#
loop_
_entity.id
_entity.type
_entity.pdbx_description
1 polymer ?
#
loop_
_entity_poly.entity_id
_entity_poly.type
_entity_poly.pdbx_seq_one_letter_code
_entity_poly.pdbx_strand_id
1 'polypeptide(L)'
;MFALGPAQAGLSNVVRIVLQKGRHYDPTDLFLRRGDIVTLVNGDDSMVHHAFIEADRFAFDAGDQEPGKQATLTLKEPGDFIIQCGIHPKMKLTLHVQ
;
A
#
# COMPACT_ATOMS: atom_id res chain seq x y z
N MET A 1 42.88 -12.19 15.72
CA MET A 1 42.47 -10.85 15.25
C MET A 1 41.03 -10.97 14.78
N PHE A 2 40.06 -10.42 15.53
CA PHE A 2 38.67 -10.35 15.09
C PHE A 2 38.45 -8.98 14.46
N ALA A 3 38.20 -8.94 13.15
CA ALA A 3 37.77 -7.73 12.48
C ALA A 3 36.30 -7.48 12.85
N LEU A 4 36.01 -6.38 13.55
CA LEU A 4 34.65 -5.88 13.65
C LEU A 4 34.26 -5.31 12.28
N GLY A 5 33.44 -6.05 11.54
CA GLY A 5 32.73 -5.49 10.39
C GLY A 5 31.75 -4.41 10.87
N PRO A 6 31.47 -3.38 10.07
CA PRO A 6 30.50 -2.35 10.44
C PRO A 6 29.13 -3.02 10.63
N ALA A 7 28.48 -2.72 11.77
CA ALA A 7 27.09 -3.09 11.96
C ALA A 7 26.24 -2.27 10.96
N GLN A 8 25.68 -2.93 9.95
CA GLN A 8 24.63 -2.33 9.13
C GLN A 8 23.39 -2.18 10.01
N ALA A 9 23.13 -0.95 10.46
CA ALA A 9 21.83 -0.59 11.02
C ALA A 9 20.80 -0.70 9.89
N GLY A 10 20.08 -1.81 9.85
CA GLY A 10 18.91 -1.94 8.98
C GLY A 10 17.84 -0.96 9.44
N LEU A 11 17.48 -0.02 8.58
CA LEU A 11 16.31 0.83 8.80
C LEU A 11 15.07 -0.06 8.92
N SER A 12 14.28 0.10 9.98
CA SER A 12 13.02 -0.64 10.15
C SER A 12 12.06 -0.39 8.98
N ASN A 13 11.24 -1.39 8.68
CA ASN A 13 10.13 -1.23 7.75
C ASN A 13 9.15 -0.18 8.27
N VAL A 14 8.66 0.66 7.38
CA VAL A 14 7.70 1.71 7.70
C VAL A 14 6.29 1.22 7.42
N VAL A 15 5.33 1.66 8.25
CA VAL A 15 3.90 1.52 7.98
C VAL A 15 3.39 2.87 7.48
N ARG A 16 2.74 2.87 6.30
CA ARG A 16 2.00 4.02 5.77
C ARG A 16 0.51 3.75 5.85
N ILE A 17 -0.25 4.71 6.36
CA ILE A 17 -1.71 4.69 6.34
C ILE A 17 -2.17 5.48 5.13
N VAL A 18 -3.12 4.93 4.37
CA VAL A 18 -3.78 5.57 3.25
C VAL A 18 -5.27 5.56 3.50
N LEU A 19 -5.90 6.73 3.45
CA LEU A 19 -7.34 6.85 3.54
C LEU A 19 -7.97 6.62 2.18
N GLN A 20 -9.04 5.84 2.17
CA GLN A 20 -10.02 5.78 1.09
C GLN A 20 -11.19 6.66 1.52
N LYS A 21 -11.37 7.82 0.86
CA LYS A 21 -12.42 8.77 1.22
C LYS A 21 -12.86 9.59 0.03
N GLY A 22 -14.16 9.81 -0.11
CA GLY A 22 -14.70 10.65 -1.18
C GLY A 22 -14.26 10.19 -2.57
N ARG A 23 -14.14 8.86 -2.78
CA ARG A 23 -13.66 8.23 -4.03
C ARG A 23 -12.21 8.57 -4.40
N HIS A 24 -11.36 8.87 -3.43
CA HIS A 24 -9.94 9.10 -3.61
C HIS A 24 -9.13 8.32 -2.58
N TYR A 25 -7.89 7.98 -2.94
CA TYR A 25 -6.88 7.62 -1.96
C TYR A 25 -6.15 8.87 -1.48
N ASP A 26 -5.80 8.94 -0.20
CA ASP A 26 -4.97 10.01 0.36
C ASP A 26 -3.88 9.41 1.27
N PRO A 27 -2.59 9.53 0.91
CA PRO A 27 -2.06 10.15 -0.32
C PRO A 27 -2.35 9.33 -1.59
N THR A 28 -2.18 9.93 -2.77
CA THR A 28 -2.32 9.25 -4.08
C THR A 28 -0.99 8.70 -4.63
N ASP A 29 0.14 9.03 -4.01
CA ASP A 29 1.48 8.68 -4.48
C ASP A 29 2.39 8.39 -3.29
N LEU A 30 3.12 7.27 -3.32
CA LEU A 30 3.97 6.83 -2.22
C LEU A 30 5.30 6.28 -2.73
N PHE A 31 6.40 6.72 -2.11
CA PHE A 31 7.75 6.16 -2.29
C PHE A 31 8.13 5.31 -1.08
N LEU A 32 8.36 4.03 -1.33
CA LEU A 32 8.48 2.99 -0.33
C LEU A 32 9.61 2.02 -0.69
N ARG A 33 9.95 1.15 0.25
CA ARG A 33 10.94 0.08 0.06
C ARG A 33 10.29 -1.28 0.18
N ARG A 34 10.90 -2.28 -0.43
CA ARG A 34 10.54 -3.68 -0.15
C ARG A 34 10.59 -3.96 1.35
N GLY A 35 9.51 -4.49 1.89
CA GLY A 35 9.29 -4.76 3.31
C GLY A 35 8.43 -3.71 4.01
N ASP A 36 8.30 -2.51 3.45
CA ASP A 36 7.35 -1.51 3.98
C ASP A 36 5.90 -2.01 3.83
N ILE A 37 5.01 -1.42 4.64
CA ILE A 37 3.61 -1.81 4.77
C ILE A 37 2.72 -0.63 4.40
N VAL A 38 1.67 -0.89 3.62
CA VAL A 38 0.57 0.04 3.36
C VAL A 38 -0.69 -0.48 4.04
N THR A 39 -1.28 0.31 4.92
CA THR A 39 -2.59 0.08 5.52
C THR A 39 -3.61 0.98 4.86
N LEU A 40 -4.51 0.39 4.08
CA LEU A 40 -5.66 1.07 3.51
C LEU A 40 -6.78 1.12 4.54
N VAL A 41 -7.40 2.29 4.73
CA VAL A 41 -8.51 2.48 5.66
C VAL A 41 -9.66 3.13 4.92
N ASN A 42 -10.84 2.52 4.93
CA ASN A 42 -12.04 3.19 4.45
C ASN A 42 -12.53 4.22 5.48
N GLY A 43 -12.38 5.50 5.16
CA GLY A 43 -12.75 6.64 5.99
C GLY A 43 -14.05 7.33 5.56
N ASP A 44 -14.81 6.74 4.64
CA ASP A 44 -16.18 7.13 4.34
C ASP A 44 -17.17 6.45 5.31
N ASP A 45 -18.25 7.14 5.67
CA ASP A 45 -19.24 6.64 6.63
C ASP A 45 -20.31 5.73 5.98
N SER A 46 -20.38 5.72 4.65
CA SER A 46 -21.46 5.04 3.91
C SER A 46 -21.05 4.48 2.54
N MET A 47 -19.82 4.71 2.09
CA MET A 47 -19.37 4.24 0.79
C MET A 47 -18.53 2.97 0.93
N VAL A 48 -18.77 2.03 0.03
CA VAL A 48 -17.91 0.86 -0.16
C VAL A 48 -16.85 1.20 -1.21
N HIS A 49 -15.68 0.59 -1.08
CA HIS A 49 -14.61 0.58 -2.08
C HIS A 49 -14.15 -0.84 -2.34
N HIS A 50 -13.29 -1.08 -3.34
CA HIS A 50 -12.62 -2.38 -3.53
C HIS A 50 -11.19 -2.09 -3.92
N ALA A 51 -10.20 -2.44 -3.10
CA ALA A 51 -8.79 -2.14 -3.41
C ALA A 51 -8.02 -3.36 -3.94
N PHE A 52 -7.40 -3.24 -5.12
CA PHE A 52 -6.60 -4.32 -5.71
C PHE A 52 -5.43 -3.80 -6.56
N ILE A 53 -4.43 -4.65 -6.79
CA ILE A 53 -3.34 -4.49 -7.75
C ILE A 53 -3.44 -5.64 -8.75
N GLU A 54 -3.47 -5.30 -10.04
CA GLU A 54 -3.37 -6.26 -11.14
C GLU A 54 -2.01 -6.10 -11.82
N ALA A 55 -1.06 -6.98 -11.48
CA ALA A 55 0.27 -7.04 -12.10
C ALA A 55 0.84 -8.45 -12.05
N ASP A 56 1.59 -8.85 -13.08
CA ASP A 56 2.13 -10.21 -13.24
C ASP A 56 3.02 -10.66 -12.08
N ARG A 57 3.81 -9.73 -11.53
CA ARG A 57 4.83 -10.01 -10.51
C ARG A 57 4.31 -9.89 -9.09
N PHE A 58 3.23 -9.14 -8.88
CA PHE A 58 2.74 -8.82 -7.56
C PHE A 58 1.26 -8.46 -7.61
N ALA A 59 0.43 -9.38 -7.15
CA ALA A 59 -1.00 -9.18 -7.02
C ALA A 59 -1.37 -8.88 -5.57
N PHE A 60 -2.39 -8.04 -5.41
CA PHE A 60 -3.02 -7.77 -4.14
C PHE A 60 -4.51 -7.60 -4.38
N ASP A 61 -5.35 -8.17 -3.51
CA ASP A 61 -6.77 -7.90 -3.53
C ASP A 61 -7.30 -7.89 -2.09
N ALA A 62 -7.81 -6.73 -1.66
CA ALA A 62 -8.44 -6.56 -0.37
C ALA A 62 -9.93 -6.92 -0.38
N GLY A 63 -10.51 -7.10 -1.57
CA GLY A 63 -11.95 -7.20 -1.82
C GLY A 63 -12.67 -5.90 -1.45
N ASP A 64 -13.98 -6.04 -1.24
CA ASP A 64 -14.84 -4.94 -0.79
C ASP A 64 -14.39 -4.39 0.58
N GLN A 65 -14.32 -3.07 0.68
CA GLN A 65 -13.91 -2.29 1.82
C GLN A 65 -15.13 -1.53 2.34
N GLU A 66 -15.82 -2.11 3.33
CA GLU A 66 -16.90 -1.44 4.05
C GLU A 66 -16.40 -0.19 4.82
N PRO A 67 -17.27 0.78 5.14
CA PRO A 67 -16.95 1.88 6.05
C PRO A 67 -16.17 1.43 7.30
N GLY A 68 -15.02 2.06 7.56
CA GLY A 68 -14.14 1.74 8.68
C GLY A 68 -13.25 0.49 8.52
N LYS A 69 -13.43 -0.30 7.45
CA LYS A 69 -12.61 -1.50 7.20
C LYS A 69 -11.16 -1.10 6.90
N GLN A 70 -10.24 -1.97 7.32
CA GLN A 70 -8.81 -1.85 7.07
C GLN A 70 -8.27 -3.06 6.32
N ALA A 71 -7.32 -2.82 5.42
CA ALA A 71 -6.58 -3.85 4.71
C ALA A 71 -5.09 -3.50 4.67
N THR A 72 -4.25 -4.53 4.82
CA THR A 72 -2.79 -4.34 4.93
C THR A 72 -2.08 -5.04 3.79
N LEU A 73 -1.18 -4.33 3.13
CA LEU A 73 -0.31 -4.80 2.06
C LEU A 73 1.15 -4.71 2.50
N THR A 74 1.87 -5.83 2.51
CA THR A 74 3.33 -5.84 2.63
C THR A 74 3.96 -5.83 1.24
N LEU A 75 4.85 -4.88 0.97
CA LEU A 75 5.50 -4.74 -0.34
C LEU A 75 6.64 -5.73 -0.50
N LYS A 76 6.42 -6.78 -1.29
CA LYS A 76 7.38 -7.89 -1.44
C LYS A 76 8.28 -7.76 -2.66
N GLU A 77 7.84 -7.00 -3.65
CA GLU A 77 8.53 -6.82 -4.93
C GLU A 77 8.89 -5.34 -5.13
N PRO A 78 10.10 -5.04 -5.63
CA PRO A 78 10.41 -3.70 -6.12
C PRO A 78 9.71 -3.46 -7.47
N GLY A 79 9.41 -2.20 -7.75
CA GLY A 79 8.73 -1.77 -8.96
C GLY A 79 7.64 -0.73 -8.70
N ASP A 80 7.00 -0.31 -9.79
CA ASP A 80 5.86 0.59 -9.76
C ASP A 80 4.56 -0.20 -9.83
N PHE A 81 3.67 0.04 -8.87
CA PHE A 81 2.37 -0.62 -8.78
C PHE A 81 1.25 0.40 -8.64
N ILE A 82 0.05 0.07 -9.12
CA ILE A 82 -1.13 0.90 -8.96
C ILE A 82 -2.16 0.10 -8.16
N ILE A 83 -2.54 0.62 -6.99
CA ILE A 83 -3.76 0.17 -6.31
C ILE A 83 -4.94 0.88 -6.97
N GLN A 84 -5.90 0.09 -7.45
CA GLN A 84 -7.12 0.56 -8.10
C GLN A 84 -8.34 0.32 -7.24
N CYS A 85 -9.37 1.16 -7.43
CA CYS A 85 -10.70 0.86 -6.92
C CYS A 85 -11.57 0.13 -7.96
N GLY A 86 -12.06 -1.08 -7.67
CA GLY A 86 -12.85 -1.90 -8.60
C GLY A 86 -14.18 -1.27 -9.04
N ILE A 87 -14.79 -0.46 -8.16
CA ILE A 87 -16.08 0.20 -8.41
C ILE A 87 -15.95 1.71 -8.71
N HIS A 88 -14.76 2.28 -8.57
CA HIS A 88 -14.47 3.69 -8.89
C HIS A 88 -13.21 3.80 -9.76
N PRO A 89 -13.29 3.63 -11.09
CA PRO A 89 -12.12 3.46 -11.96
C PRO A 89 -11.09 4.62 -11.97
N LYS A 90 -11.48 5.81 -11.49
CA LYS A 90 -10.59 6.99 -11.38
C LYS A 90 -9.81 7.04 -10.06
N MET A 91 -10.22 6.25 -9.06
CA MET A 91 -9.58 6.20 -7.75
C MET A 91 -8.35 5.29 -7.83
N LYS A 92 -7.17 5.89 -7.75
CA LYS A 92 -5.88 5.21 -7.92
C LYS A 92 -4.85 5.72 -6.91
N LEU A 93 -4.01 4.81 -6.44
CA LEU A 93 -2.82 5.08 -5.63
C LEU A 93 -1.61 4.48 -6.33
N THR A 94 -0.61 5.30 -6.62
CA THR A 94 0.67 4.86 -7.19
C THR A 94 1.65 4.54 -6.07
N LEU A 95 2.29 3.37 -6.16
CA LEU A 95 3.33 2.91 -5.25
C LEU A 95 4.64 2.76 -6.03
N HIS A 96 5.67 3.48 -5.60
CA HIS A 96 7.04 3.37 -6.09
C HIS A 96 7.86 2.58 -5.07
N VAL A 97 8.21 1.33 -5.38
CA VAL A 97 8.87 0.41 -4.44
C VAL A 97 10.31 0.16 -4.86
N GLN A 98 11.27 0.48 -3.99
CA GLN A 98 12.70 0.24 -4.19
C GLN A 98 13.22 -0.99 -3.43
#